data_AF-A0A3C1L0H0-F1
#
_entry.id   AF-A0A3C1L0H0-F1
#
_cell.length_a   1.000
_cell.length_b   1.000
_cell.length_c   1.000
_cell.angle_alpha   90.00
_cell.angle_beta   90.00
_cell.angle_gamma   90.00
#
_symmetry.space_group_name_H-M   'P 1'
#
loop_
_entity.id
_entity.type
_entity.pdbx_description
1 polymer ?
#
loop_
_entity_poly.entity_id
_entity_poly.type
_entity_poly.pdbx_seq_one_letter_code
_entity_poly.pdbx_strand_id
1 'polypeptide(L)'
;NGAGKTTLLKTLIGELEPLCGSTRLGRNTEVLFIDQHRSGLDPHATVKQSASETGADWVEVTRAKGKELVQERVHVATWLERFLFRGTDLRQHVSTLSGGQKFRLLLARALQRPMNLLALDEPTNDL
;
A
#
# COMPACT_ATOMS: atom_id res chain seq x y z
N ASN A 1 16.39 -11.72 -7.29
CA ASN A 1 17.12 -12.71 -8.15
C ASN A 1 17.85 -12.15 -9.37
N GLY A 2 18.19 -10.85 -9.44
CA GLY A 2 19.00 -10.29 -10.55
C GLY A 2 18.38 -10.32 -11.95
N ALA A 3 17.22 -10.95 -12.14
CA ALA A 3 16.55 -11.11 -13.44
C ALA A 3 15.90 -9.81 -14.00
N GLY A 4 16.08 -8.67 -13.33
CA GLY A 4 15.58 -7.37 -13.80
C GLY A 4 14.09 -7.09 -13.56
N LYS A 5 13.41 -7.83 -12.67
CA LYS A 5 11.97 -7.63 -12.39
C LYS A 5 11.65 -6.23 -11.87
N THR A 6 12.38 -5.77 -10.86
CA THR A 6 12.24 -4.42 -10.30
C THR A 6 12.47 -3.36 -11.36
N THR A 7 13.51 -3.55 -12.20
CA THR A 7 13.82 -2.65 -13.31
C THR A 7 12.65 -2.60 -14.30
N LEU A 8 12.12 -3.76 -14.70
CA LEU A 8 10.97 -3.85 -15.59
C LEU A 8 9.74 -3.15 -15.00
N LEU A 9 9.40 -3.42 -13.74
CA LEU A 9 8.26 -2.79 -13.07
C LEU A 9 8.41 -1.27 -13.03
N LYS A 10 9.58 -0.76 -12.61
CA LYS A 10 9.89 0.67 -12.59
C LYS A 10 9.77 1.30 -13.98
N THR A 11 10.21 0.62 -15.03
CA THR A 11 10.04 1.09 -16.40
C THR A 11 8.59 1.11 -16.86
N LEU A 12 7.78 0.12 -16.47
CA LEU A 12 6.35 0.08 -16.80
C LEU A 12 5.53 1.17 -16.10
N ILE A 13 5.86 1.50 -14.85
CA ILE A 13 5.17 2.54 -14.08
C ILE A 13 5.71 3.96 -14.34
N GLY A 14 6.76 4.09 -15.16
CA GLY A 14 7.34 5.39 -15.54
C GLY A 14 8.35 5.95 -14.54
N GLU A 15 8.79 5.18 -13.55
CA GLU A 15 9.88 5.56 -12.64
C GLU A 15 11.27 5.43 -13.27
N LEU A 16 11.40 4.68 -14.36
CA LEU A 16 12.65 4.48 -15.09
C LEU A 16 12.43 4.56 -16.60
N GLU A 17 13.28 5.30 -17.32
CA GLU A 17 13.20 5.36 -18.78
C GLU A 17 13.70 4.07 -19.44
N PRO A 18 13.02 3.54 -20.47
CA PRO A 18 13.51 2.41 -21.23
C PRO A 18 14.72 2.82 -22.09
N LEU A 19 15.76 1.98 -22.12
CA LEU A 19 16.91 2.20 -23.02
C LEU A 19 16.55 2.05 -24.50
N CYS A 20 15.55 1.21 -24.80
CA CYS A 20 15.01 1.01 -26.14
C CYS A 20 13.54 0.58 -26.07
N GLY A 21 12.80 0.79 -27.16
CA GLY A 21 11.35 0.57 -27.20
C GLY A 21 10.57 1.73 -26.56
N SER A 22 9.34 1.47 -26.15
CA SER A 22 8.47 2.49 -25.56
C SER A 22 7.56 1.91 -24.48
N THR A 23 7.34 2.67 -23.42
CA THR A 23 6.27 2.43 -22.45
C THR A 23 5.24 3.55 -22.54
N ARG A 24 3.98 3.22 -22.25
CA ARG A 24 2.88 4.19 -22.23
C ARG A 24 2.00 3.93 -21.03
N LEU A 25 2.06 4.82 -20.04
CA LEU A 25 1.09 4.86 -18.97
C LEU A 25 -0.20 5.54 -19.48
N GLY A 26 -1.36 5.06 -19.05
CA GLY A 26 -2.63 5.69 -19.36
C GLY A 26 -2.69 7.12 -18.82
N ARG A 27 -3.47 7.99 -19.47
CA ARG A 27 -3.81 9.28 -18.86
C ARG A 27 -4.65 9.02 -17.61
N ASN A 28 -4.37 9.72 -16.52
CA ASN A 28 -5.03 9.57 -15.22
C ASN A 28 -4.80 8.18 -14.55
N THR A 29 -3.67 7.53 -14.83
CA THR A 29 -3.25 6.35 -14.05
C THR A 29 -2.63 6.81 -12.73
N GLU A 30 -3.26 6.42 -11.62
CA GLU A 30 -2.76 6.60 -10.26
C GLU A 30 -2.13 5.29 -9.83
N VAL A 31 -0.79 5.28 -9.85
CA VAL A 31 0.01 4.10 -9.53
C VAL A 31 0.39 4.13 -8.06
N LEU A 32 0.23 2.99 -7.38
CA LEU A 32 0.96 2.73 -6.16
C LEU A 32 1.94 1.59 -6.37
N PHE A 33 3.20 1.84 -6.01
CA PHE A 33 4.26 0.86 -6.05
C PHE A 33 4.63 0.43 -4.63
N ILE A 34 4.63 -0.89 -4.39
CA ILE A 34 5.13 -1.50 -3.16
C ILE A 34 6.39 -2.29 -3.53
N ASP A 35 7.54 -1.82 -3.05
CA ASP A 35 8.82 -2.45 -3.28
C ASP A 35 9.11 -3.60 -2.29
N GLN A 36 10.16 -4.37 -2.59
CA GLN A 36 10.61 -5.48 -1.76
C GLN A 36 11.03 -5.05 -0.35
N HIS A 37 11.62 -3.87 -0.21
CA HIS A 37 12.06 -3.33 1.08
C HIS A 37 10.91 -2.84 1.95
N ARG A 38 9.70 -2.75 1.37
CA ARG A 38 8.47 -2.27 2.02
C ARG A 38 8.69 -0.88 2.60
N SER A 39 9.40 -0.10 1.81
CA SER A 39 9.76 1.28 2.09
C SER A 39 8.51 2.08 2.43
N GLY A 40 8.56 2.87 3.50
CA GLY A 40 7.49 3.80 3.87
C GLY A 40 6.68 3.45 5.12
N LEU A 41 6.97 2.36 5.83
CA LEU A 41 6.49 2.18 7.21
C LEU A 41 7.54 2.66 8.22
N ASP A 42 7.14 3.53 9.15
CA ASP A 42 7.98 3.91 10.29
C ASP A 42 8.02 2.76 11.32
N PRO A 43 9.20 2.18 11.62
CA PRO A 43 9.34 1.07 12.57
C PRO A 43 8.92 1.44 14.00
N HIS A 44 8.94 2.72 14.36
CA HIS A 44 8.55 3.22 15.68
C HIS A 44 7.07 3.58 15.77
N ALA A 45 6.38 3.77 14.64
CA ALA A 45 4.94 3.97 14.63
C ALA A 45 4.22 2.68 15.05
N THR A 46 3.05 2.86 15.66
CA THR A 46 2.09 1.76 15.86
C THR A 46 1.38 1.42 14.54
N VAL A 47 0.76 0.23 14.48
CA VAL A 47 -0.11 -0.16 13.35
C VAL A 47 -1.20 0.90 13.11
N LYS A 48 -1.84 1.39 14.18
CA LYS A 48 -2.86 2.44 14.10
C LYS A 48 -2.29 3.73 13.52
N GLN A 49 -1.17 4.22 14.05
CA GLN A 49 -0.52 5.45 13.57
C GLN A 49 -0.09 5.34 12.12
N SER A 50 0.43 4.18 11.71
CA SER A 50 0.79 3.94 10.32
C SER A 50 -0.42 4.03 9.39
N ALA A 51 -1.58 3.54 9.83
CA ALA A 51 -2.80 3.56 9.03
C ALA A 51 -3.46 4.94 8.94
N SER A 52 -3.42 5.76 10.00
CA SER A 52 -4.06 7.09 10.03
C SER A 52 -3.10 8.28 9.91
N GLU A 53 -1.80 8.03 9.76
CA GLU A 53 -0.65 8.98 9.67
C GLU A 53 -0.47 9.93 10.87
N THR A 54 -1.55 10.29 11.56
CA THR A 54 -1.62 11.23 12.70
C THR A 54 -2.04 10.54 14.00
N GLY A 55 -2.32 9.23 13.98
CA GLY A 55 -2.86 8.50 15.13
C GLY A 55 -4.36 8.74 15.38
N ALA A 56 -5.04 9.45 14.48
CA ALA A 56 -6.48 9.66 14.51
C ALA A 56 -7.26 8.33 14.58
N ASP A 57 -8.46 8.38 15.17
CA ASP A 57 -9.40 7.25 15.23
C ASP A 57 -10.13 6.99 13.91
N TRP A 58 -9.94 7.86 12.92
CA TRP A 58 -10.67 7.83 11.67
C TRP A 58 -9.70 7.94 10.49
N VAL A 59 -10.05 7.28 9.39
CA VAL A 59 -9.37 7.38 8.09
C VAL A 59 -10.39 7.75 7.02
N GLU A 60 -9.95 8.50 6.03
CA GLU A 60 -10.72 8.74 4.82
C GLU A 60 -10.41 7.63 3.82
N VAL A 61 -11.44 6.98 3.31
CA VAL A 61 -11.31 5.88 2.37
C VAL A 61 -12.16 6.14 1.14
N THR A 62 -11.59 5.91 -0.03
CA THR A 62 -12.34 6.02 -1.29
C THR A 62 -12.93 4.67 -1.65
N ARG A 63 -14.24 4.62 -1.89
CA ARG A 63 -14.96 3.40 -2.27
C ARG A 63 -15.80 3.62 -3.50
N ALA A 64 -15.92 2.58 -4.31
CA ALA A 64 -16.87 2.56 -5.42
C ALA A 64 -18.29 2.36 -4.88
N LYS A 65 -19.19 3.26 -5.24
CA LYS A 65 -20.63 3.15 -5.01
C LYS A 65 -21.33 3.18 -6.37
N GLY A 66 -21.49 2.00 -6.97
CA GLY A 66 -21.91 1.89 -8.37
C GLY A 66 -20.80 2.37 -9.31
N LYS A 67 -21.08 3.40 -10.12
CA LYS A 67 -20.11 4.00 -11.05
C LYS A 67 -19.32 5.18 -10.46
N GLU A 68 -19.69 5.64 -9.27
CA GLU A 68 -19.08 6.80 -8.63
C GLU A 68 -18.06 6.37 -7.57
N LEU A 69 -17.02 7.18 -7.41
CA LEU A 69 -16.10 7.08 -6.27
C LEU A 69 -16.60 8.04 -5.18
N VAL A 70 -16.77 7.51 -3.97
CA VAL A 70 -17.22 8.26 -2.80
C VAL A 70 -16.14 8.19 -1.74
N GLN A 71 -15.82 9.35 -1.14
CA GLN A 71 -14.99 9.40 0.06
C GLN A 71 -15.86 9.17 1.29
N GLU A 72 -15.46 8.21 2.12
CA GLU A 72 -16.13 7.86 3.36
C GLU A 72 -15.15 7.97 4.53
N ARG A 73 -15.65 8.43 5.67
CA ARG A 73 -14.88 8.45 6.92
C ARG A 73 -15.20 7.19 7.73
N VAL A 74 -14.19 6.36 7.97
CA VAL A 74 -14.34 5.06 8.64
C VAL A 74 -13.43 5.00 9.85
N HIS A 75 -13.88 4.35 10.93
CA HIS A 75 -13.05 4.17 12.10
C HIS A 75 -11.83 3.31 11.75
N VAL A 76 -10.64 3.73 12.19
CA VAL A 76 -9.35 3.11 11.80
C VAL A 76 -9.30 1.62 12.20
N ALA A 77 -9.89 1.25 13.33
CA ALA A 77 -9.98 -0.15 13.75
C ALA A 77 -10.82 -0.99 12.76
N THR A 78 -11.99 -0.50 12.38
CA THR A 78 -12.87 -1.16 11.40
C THR A 78 -12.20 -1.29 10.03
N TRP A 79 -11.41 -0.31 9.64
CA TRP A 79 -10.62 -0.39 8.41
C TRP A 79 -9.54 -1.47 8.50
N LEU A 80 -8.74 -1.45 9.57
CA LEU A 80 -7.63 -2.37 9.81
C LEU A 80 -8.08 -3.83 10.02
N GLU A 81 -9.28 -4.05 10.54
CA GLU A 81 -9.89 -5.39 10.66
C GLU A 81 -10.03 -6.09 9.31
N ARG A 82 -10.30 -5.33 8.22
CA ARG A 82 -10.35 -5.87 6.85
C ARG A 82 -9.01 -6.42 6.37
N PHE A 83 -7.93 -5.98 7.00
CA PHE A 83 -6.56 -6.43 6.75
C PHE A 83 -6.06 -7.37 7.87
N LEU A 84 -6.99 -7.90 8.67
CA LEU A 84 -6.76 -8.90 9.71
C LEU A 84 -5.88 -8.42 10.88
N PHE A 85 -5.88 -7.10 11.14
CA PHE A 85 -5.37 -6.54 12.39
C PHE A 85 -6.51 -6.45 13.40
N ARG A 86 -6.32 -7.04 14.58
CA ARG A 86 -7.30 -7.06 15.67
C ARG A 86 -6.91 -6.06 16.77
N GLY A 87 -7.80 -5.84 17.73
CA GLY A 87 -7.69 -4.76 18.72
C GLY A 87 -6.34 -4.64 19.45
N THR A 88 -5.67 -5.75 19.76
CA THR A 88 -4.33 -5.73 20.38
C THR A 88 -3.23 -5.31 19.40
N ASP A 89 -3.38 -5.64 18.12
CA ASP A 89 -2.39 -5.39 17.07
C ASP A 89 -2.27 -3.90 16.75
N LEU A 90 -3.34 -3.12 16.94
CA LEU A 90 -3.37 -1.69 16.69
C LEU A 90 -2.31 -0.91 17.47
N ARG A 91 -1.93 -1.41 18.65
CA ARG A 91 -0.92 -0.81 19.54
C ARG A 91 0.49 -1.37 19.33
N GLN A 92 0.64 -2.42 18.53
CA GLN A 92 1.96 -2.97 18.24
C GLN A 92 2.75 -2.01 17.37
N HIS A 93 4.06 -1.93 17.63
CA HIS A 93 4.97 -1.20 16.76
C HIS A 93 5.19 -1.95 15.45
N VAL A 94 5.35 -1.21 14.35
CA VAL A 94 5.61 -1.80 13.03
C VAL A 94 6.87 -2.69 13.04
N SER A 95 7.87 -2.34 13.83
CA SER A 95 9.11 -3.13 13.97
C SER A 95 8.87 -4.58 14.40
N THR A 96 7.80 -4.86 15.17
CA THR A 96 7.49 -6.20 15.67
C THR A 96 6.66 -7.03 14.69
N LEU A 97 6.20 -6.45 13.58
CA LEU A 97 5.37 -7.14 12.60
C LEU A 97 6.20 -8.10 11.75
N SER A 98 5.62 -9.26 11.45
CA SER A 98 6.15 -10.20 10.46
C SER A 98 6.17 -9.61 9.05
N GLY A 99 6.81 -10.33 8.15
CA GLY A 99 6.71 -10.12 6.71
C GLY A 99 5.25 -9.92 6.26
N GLY A 100 4.45 -10.97 6.23
CA GLY A 100 3.04 -10.85 5.82
C GLY A 100 2.23 -9.77 6.55
N GLN A 101 2.52 -9.45 7.80
CA GLN A 101 1.87 -8.34 8.52
C GLN A 101 2.23 -6.96 7.95
N LYS A 102 3.52 -6.65 7.74
CA LYS A 102 3.91 -5.36 7.14
C LYS A 102 3.31 -5.16 5.74
N PHE A 103 3.24 -6.23 4.94
CA PHE A 103 2.61 -6.17 3.62
C PHE A 103 1.11 -5.85 3.71
N ARG A 104 0.38 -6.49 4.62
CA ARG A 104 -1.04 -6.18 4.87
C ARG A 104 -1.24 -4.74 5.34
N LEU A 105 -0.33 -4.21 6.17
CA LEU A 105 -0.38 -2.81 6.62
C LEU A 105 -0.14 -1.83 5.46
N LEU A 106 0.81 -2.10 4.59
CA LEU A 106 1.04 -1.30 3.38
C LEU A 106 -0.19 -1.32 2.47
N LEU A 107 -0.80 -2.49 2.27
CA LEU A 107 -2.04 -2.61 1.50
C LEU A 107 -3.20 -1.85 2.16
N ALA A 108 -3.27 -1.86 3.50
CA ALA A 108 -4.25 -1.10 4.25
C ALA A 108 -4.08 0.42 4.07
N ARG A 109 -2.87 0.92 3.90
CA ARG A 109 -2.61 2.35 3.60
C ARG A 109 -2.89 2.67 2.13
N ALA A 110 -2.42 1.79 1.24
CA ALA A 110 -2.59 1.87 -0.20
C ALA A 110 -4.05 2.11 -0.61
N LEU A 111 -4.94 1.25 -0.10
CA LEU A 111 -6.33 1.17 -0.53
C LEU A 111 -7.24 2.23 0.12
N GLN A 112 -6.68 3.19 0.88
CA GLN A 112 -7.45 4.34 1.38
C GLN A 112 -7.66 5.38 0.29
N ARG A 113 -6.69 5.52 -0.62
CA ARG A 113 -6.72 6.49 -1.72
C ARG A 113 -7.28 5.84 -2.99
N PRO A 114 -7.88 6.62 -3.89
CA PRO A 114 -8.18 6.12 -5.22
C PRO A 114 -6.88 5.64 -5.88
N MET A 115 -6.95 4.52 -6.55
CA MET A 115 -5.86 4.01 -7.39
C MET A 115 -6.44 3.07 -8.44
N ASN A 116 -5.83 3.03 -9.61
CA ASN A 116 -6.24 2.16 -10.71
C ASN A 116 -5.10 1.25 -11.21
N LEU A 117 -3.90 1.36 -10.63
CA LEU A 117 -2.80 0.43 -10.83
C LEU A 117 -2.03 0.18 -9.52
N LEU A 118 -1.99 -1.07 -9.07
CA LEU A 118 -1.13 -1.52 -7.96
C LEU A 118 0.02 -2.35 -8.54
N ALA A 119 1.24 -1.87 -8.37
CA ALA A 119 2.45 -2.58 -8.76
C ALA A 119 3.13 -3.16 -7.51
N LEU A 120 3.38 -4.47 -7.51
CA LEU A 120 3.96 -5.20 -6.39
C LEU A 120 5.25 -5.87 -6.82
N ASP A 121 6.36 -5.55 -6.15
CA ASP A 121 7.64 -6.23 -6.37
C ASP A 121 7.83 -7.35 -5.36
N GLU A 122 7.93 -8.59 -5.86
CA GLU A 122 8.09 -9.83 -5.07
C GLU A 122 7.12 -9.99 -3.86
N PRO A 123 5.78 -9.90 -4.07
CA PRO A 123 4.81 -9.88 -2.97
C PRO A 123 4.73 -11.17 -2.13
N THR A 124 5.35 -12.26 -2.60
CA THR A 124 5.26 -13.59 -1.99
C THR A 124 6.51 -14.04 -1.23
N ASN A 125 7.58 -13.24 -1.17
CA ASN A 125 8.86 -13.68 -0.58
C ASN A 125 8.82 -13.90 0.94
N ASP A 126 7.85 -13.32 1.65
CA ASP A 126 7.72 -13.44 3.12
C ASP A 126 6.36 -14.05 3.55
N LEU A 127 5.77 -14.89 2.69
CA LEU A 127 4.58 -15.70 2.98
C LEU A 127 4.96 -17.03 3.64
#